data_AF-A0AAU3UJV0-F1
#
_entry.id   AF-A0AAU3UJV0-F1
#
_cell.length_a   1.000
_cell.length_b   1.000
_cell.length_c   1.000
_cell.angle_alpha   90.00
_cell.angle_beta   90.00
_cell.angle_gamma   90.00
#
_symmetry.space_group_name_H-M   'P 1'
#
loop_
_entity.id
_entity.type
_entity.pdbx_description
1 polymer ?
#
loop_
_entity_poly.entity_id
_entity_poly.type
_entity_poly.pdbx_seq_one_letter_code
_entity_poly.pdbx_strand_id
1 'polypeptide(L)'
;MSLEFFNRLSGKLSIELTEATEDIAGNLSNQRATATAEIVEVSFTPQVLRDGNFRELTVDELDQVVLESAALNLRSLGEPVAHQAPNGKWFTVRDLVAAVAETERRTRQQSEWFGGMDVHHIFFEGIEEDVDGAWTVYWGS
;
A
#
# COMPACT_ATOMS: atom_id res chain seq x y z
N MET A 1 6.03 -2.94 20.26
CA MET A 1 5.15 -3.71 19.36
C MET A 1 5.77 -3.59 17.97
N SER A 2 6.09 -4.69 17.29
CA SER A 2 6.98 -4.63 16.12
C SER A 2 6.36 -3.96 14.88
N LEU A 3 5.03 -3.85 14.82
CA LEU A 3 4.31 -3.10 13.79
C LEU A 3 4.49 -1.57 13.88
N GLU A 4 4.86 -1.04 15.05
CA GLU A 4 5.12 0.39 15.23
C GLU A 4 6.22 0.88 14.27
N PHE A 5 7.25 0.05 14.01
CA PHE A 5 8.29 0.41 13.04
C PHE A 5 7.71 0.54 11.63
N PHE A 6 6.89 -0.42 11.22
CA PHE A 6 6.27 -0.44 9.89
C PHE A 6 5.37 0.79 9.68
N ASN A 7 4.53 1.12 10.66
CA ASN A 7 3.63 2.28 10.58
C ASN A 7 4.34 3.64 10.65
N ARG A 8 5.63 3.67 11.00
CA ARG A 8 6.45 4.89 10.97
C ARG A 8 7.26 5.04 9.69
N LEU A 9 7.19 4.05 8.78
CA LEU A 9 7.75 4.19 7.45
C LEU A 9 6.97 5.26 6.70
N SER A 10 7.69 6.04 5.92
CA SER A 10 7.11 6.80 4.83
C SER A 10 7.15 5.93 3.57
N GLY A 11 6.49 6.35 2.51
CA GLY A 11 6.68 5.69 1.22
C GLY A 11 5.62 6.06 0.23
N LYS A 12 5.85 5.63 -1.01
CA LYS A 12 4.98 5.94 -2.14
C LYS A 12 4.53 4.66 -2.84
N LEU A 13 3.25 4.59 -3.15
CA LEU A 13 2.68 3.64 -4.08
C LEU A 13 2.90 4.15 -5.51
N SER A 14 3.49 3.31 -6.36
CA SER A 14 3.61 3.56 -7.79
C SER A 14 2.65 2.62 -8.51
N ILE A 15 1.81 3.18 -9.38
CA ILE A 15 0.82 2.44 -10.16
C ILE A 15 1.11 2.74 -11.63
N GLU A 16 1.46 1.71 -12.39
CA GLU A 16 1.59 1.79 -13.84
C GLU A 16 0.28 1.34 -14.49
N LEU A 17 -0.16 2.09 -15.50
CA LEU A 17 -1.43 1.90 -16.18
C LEU A 17 -1.22 1.68 -17.68
N THR A 18 -2.20 1.05 -18.32
CA THR A 18 -2.25 0.92 -19.78
C THR A 18 -2.46 2.24 -20.52
N GLU A 19 -2.97 3.26 -19.84
CA GLU A 19 -3.25 4.59 -20.39
C GLU A 19 -3.00 5.71 -19.37
N ALA A 20 -2.90 6.95 -19.86
CA ALA A 20 -2.62 8.11 -19.00
C ALA A 20 -3.80 8.47 -18.09
N THR A 21 -3.49 9.07 -16.95
CA THR A 21 -4.49 9.62 -16.02
C THR A 21 -5.12 10.91 -16.54
N GLU A 22 -6.31 11.23 -16.04
CA GLU A 22 -7.01 12.48 -16.32
C GLU A 22 -7.07 13.36 -15.07
N ASP A 23 -6.87 14.66 -15.24
CA ASP A 23 -7.17 15.63 -14.20
C ASP A 23 -8.68 15.70 -13.99
N ILE A 24 -9.11 15.65 -12.72
CA ILE A 24 -10.55 15.68 -12.38
C ILE A 24 -11.14 17.09 -12.61
N ALA A 25 -10.33 18.13 -12.42
CA ALA A 25 -10.67 19.52 -12.74
C ALA A 25 -9.38 20.33 -12.94
N GLY A 26 -9.40 21.32 -13.84
CA GLY A 26 -8.19 22.07 -14.24
C GLY A 26 -7.52 22.95 -13.16
N ASN A 27 -8.08 23.01 -11.95
CA ASN A 27 -7.51 23.71 -10.80
C ASN A 27 -7.23 22.79 -9.60
N LEU A 28 -7.36 21.46 -9.78
CA LEU A 28 -7.11 20.46 -8.75
C LEU A 28 -5.96 19.56 -9.20
N SER A 29 -5.11 19.15 -8.26
CA SER A 29 -4.06 18.15 -8.51
C SER A 29 -4.59 16.72 -8.47
N ASN A 30 -5.88 16.53 -8.23
CA ASN A 30 -6.50 15.21 -8.17
C ASN A 30 -6.58 14.63 -9.57
N GLN A 31 -6.06 13.40 -9.71
CA GLN A 31 -6.13 12.63 -10.93
C GLN A 31 -6.96 11.37 -10.72
N ARG A 32 -7.51 10.86 -11.81
CA ARG A 32 -8.15 9.54 -11.87
C ARG A 32 -7.63 8.76 -13.07
N ALA A 33 -7.66 7.44 -12.99
CA ALA A 33 -7.58 6.62 -14.19
C ALA A 33 -8.98 6.48 -14.82
N THR A 34 -9.04 6.37 -16.14
CA THR A 34 -10.31 6.15 -16.86
C THR A 34 -10.91 4.78 -16.51
N ALA A 35 -12.19 4.58 -16.83
CA ALA A 35 -12.87 3.31 -16.58
C ALA A 35 -12.32 2.13 -17.42
N THR A 36 -11.53 2.41 -18.46
CA THR A 36 -10.89 1.41 -19.32
C THR A 36 -9.43 1.13 -18.93
N ALA A 37 -8.87 1.93 -18.02
CA ALA A 37 -7.49 1.78 -17.62
C ALA A 37 -7.30 0.49 -16.81
N GLU A 38 -6.28 -0.28 -17.18
CA GLU A 38 -5.89 -1.48 -16.45
C GLU A 38 -4.55 -1.25 -15.75
N ILE A 39 -4.37 -1.92 -14.61
CA ILE A 39 -3.11 -1.90 -13.88
C ILE A 39 -2.13 -2.83 -14.58
N VAL A 40 -0.99 -2.27 -14.97
CA VAL A 40 0.16 -3.02 -15.49
C VAL A 40 1.03 -3.49 -14.32
N GLU A 41 1.37 -2.59 -13.42
CA GLU A 41 2.24 -2.85 -12.28
C GLU A 41 1.82 -2.01 -11.07
N VAL A 42 2.01 -2.58 -9.87
CA VAL A 42 1.94 -1.85 -8.60
C VAL A 42 3.17 -2.17 -7.78
N SER A 43 3.83 -1.14 -7.28
CA SER A 43 4.94 -1.29 -6.35
C SER A 43 4.81 -0.31 -5.19
N PHE A 44 5.18 -0.76 -3.99
CA PHE A 44 5.27 0.08 -2.81
C PHE A 44 6.74 0.29 -2.46
N THR A 45 7.20 1.55 -2.49
CA THR A 45 8.57 1.92 -2.11
C THR A 45 8.57 2.55 -0.71
N PRO A 46 8.86 1.77 0.34
CA PRO A 46 8.98 2.31 1.69
C PRO A 46 10.31 3.06 1.87
N GLN A 47 10.30 4.04 2.77
CA GLN A 47 11.43 4.88 3.12
C GLN A 47 11.41 5.21 4.61
N VAL A 48 12.58 5.48 5.17
CA VAL A 48 12.71 6.01 6.53
C VAL A 48 12.95 7.52 6.44
N LEU A 49 12.15 8.30 7.16
CA LEU A 49 12.43 9.72 7.41
C LEU A 49 13.35 9.86 8.62
N ARG A 50 14.58 10.33 8.39
CA ARG A 50 15.57 10.57 9.45
C ARG A 50 16.25 11.91 9.24
N ASP A 51 16.29 12.74 10.28
CA ASP A 51 16.93 14.06 10.25
C ASP A 51 16.46 14.91 9.06
N GLY A 52 15.15 14.85 8.75
CA GLY A 52 14.53 15.59 7.65
C GLY A 52 14.80 15.04 6.24
N ASN A 53 15.48 13.90 6.12
CA ASN A 53 15.82 13.29 4.83
C ASN A 53 15.21 11.89 4.70
N PHE A 54 14.72 11.58 3.51
CA PHE A 54 14.28 10.23 3.16
C PHE A 54 15.47 9.38 2.74
N ARG A 55 15.48 8.13 3.21
CA ARG A 55 16.41 7.10 2.76
C ARG A 55 15.70 5.78 2.56
N GLU A 56 16.30 4.92 1.75
CA GLU A 56 15.90 3.53 1.62
C GLU A 56 16.14 2.77 2.93
N LEU A 57 15.39 1.68 3.10
CA LEU A 57 15.57 0.75 4.21
C LEU A 57 16.86 -0.05 4.00
N THR A 58 17.56 -0.34 5.09
CA THR A 58 18.67 -1.29 5.04
C THR A 58 18.16 -2.72 4.93
N VAL A 59 19.04 -3.68 4.59
CA VAL A 59 18.68 -5.10 4.58
C VAL A 59 18.17 -5.56 5.95
N ASP A 60 18.84 -5.14 7.03
CA ASP A 60 18.44 -5.50 8.39
C ASP A 60 17.05 -4.94 8.77
N GLU A 61 16.71 -3.73 8.30
CA GLU A 61 15.38 -3.13 8.50
C GLU A 61 14.31 -3.85 7.67
N LEU A 62 14.64 -4.24 6.44
CA LEU A 62 13.73 -5.01 5.58
C LEU A 62 13.44 -6.40 6.16
N ASP A 63 14.43 -7.02 6.80
CA ASP A 63 14.32 -8.38 7.33
C ASP A 63 13.85 -8.40 8.80
N GLN A 64 13.59 -7.23 9.39
CA GLN A 64 13.01 -7.10 10.72
C GLN A 64 11.60 -7.70 10.76
N VAL A 65 11.34 -8.57 11.74
CA VAL A 65 10.01 -9.12 12.01
C VAL A 65 9.11 -8.02 12.56
N VAL A 66 7.98 -7.76 11.90
CA VAL A 66 7.01 -6.71 12.26
C VAL A 66 5.63 -7.23 12.63
N LEU A 67 5.34 -8.50 12.30
CA LEU A 67 4.10 -9.15 12.68
C LEU A 67 4.32 -10.64 12.92
N GLU A 68 4.15 -11.09 14.16
CA GLU A 68 4.24 -12.51 14.55
C GLU A 68 2.93 -13.24 14.28
N SER A 69 2.56 -13.33 13.00
CA SER A 69 1.41 -14.11 12.54
C SER A 69 1.76 -14.90 11.28
N ALA A 70 1.17 -16.10 11.15
CA ALA A 70 1.31 -16.94 9.97
C ALA A 70 0.48 -16.44 8.78
N ALA A 71 -0.58 -15.66 9.05
CA ALA A 71 -1.50 -15.15 8.04
C ALA A 71 -2.01 -13.77 8.43
N LEU A 72 -2.39 -12.98 7.43
CA LEU A 72 -3.02 -11.69 7.62
C LEU A 72 -4.00 -11.39 6.48
N ASN A 73 -5.09 -10.71 6.78
CA ASN A 73 -6.01 -10.21 5.76
C ASN A 73 -5.80 -8.70 5.64
N LEU A 74 -5.38 -8.22 4.48
CA LEU A 74 -5.20 -6.79 4.21
C LEU A 74 -6.40 -6.24 3.45
N ARG A 75 -6.90 -5.09 3.87
CA ARG A 75 -7.95 -4.34 3.18
C ARG A 75 -7.38 -2.99 2.72
N SER A 76 -7.76 -2.59 1.53
CA SER A 76 -7.57 -1.22 1.04
C SER A 76 -8.90 -0.77 0.45
N LEU A 77 -9.01 -0.64 -0.87
CA LEU A 77 -10.25 -0.28 -1.55
C LEU A 77 -11.05 -1.53 -1.93
N GLY A 78 -11.89 -2.04 -1.02
CA GLY A 78 -12.79 -3.16 -1.30
C GLY A 78 -12.60 -4.36 -0.35
N GLU A 79 -12.70 -5.57 -0.90
CA GLU A 79 -12.67 -6.80 -0.09
C GLU A 79 -11.25 -7.11 0.45
N PRO A 80 -11.14 -7.69 1.66
CA PRO A 80 -9.85 -8.12 2.20
C PRO A 80 -9.16 -9.18 1.34
N VAL A 81 -7.85 -9.06 1.23
CA VAL A 81 -6.96 -10.00 0.55
C VAL A 81 -6.18 -10.78 1.59
N ALA A 82 -6.30 -12.10 1.55
CA ALA A 82 -5.55 -12.99 2.43
C ALA A 82 -4.10 -13.16 1.97
N HIS A 83 -3.18 -13.03 2.91
CA HIS A 83 -1.74 -13.21 2.74
C HIS A 83 -1.21 -14.24 3.73
N GLN A 84 -0.22 -15.01 3.31
CA GLN A 84 0.47 -15.99 4.16
C GLN A 84 1.92 -15.55 4.35
N ALA A 85 2.42 -15.70 5.57
CA ALA A 85 3.83 -15.48 5.86
C ALA A 85 4.67 -16.48 5.04
N PRO A 86 5.73 -16.06 4.33
CA PRO A 86 6.51 -16.98 3.49
C PRO A 86 7.11 -18.16 4.26
N ASN A 87 7.41 -17.98 5.55
CA ASN A 87 7.91 -19.03 6.44
C ASN A 87 6.81 -19.73 7.26
N GLY A 88 5.54 -19.35 7.07
CA GLY A 88 4.37 -19.85 7.79
C GLY A 88 4.27 -19.44 9.26
N LYS A 89 4.99 -18.39 9.69
CA LYS A 89 5.09 -18.01 11.12
C LYS A 89 5.03 -16.50 11.38
N TRP A 90 5.70 -15.69 10.57
CA TRP A 90 5.76 -14.23 10.78
C TRP A 90 6.06 -13.48 9.49
N PHE A 91 5.69 -12.20 9.47
CA PHE A 91 6.01 -11.27 8.39
C PHE A 91 7.17 -10.36 8.81
N THR A 92 8.15 -10.26 7.92
CA THR A 92 9.16 -9.19 7.95
C THR A 92 8.60 -7.91 7.31
N VAL A 93 9.31 -6.78 7.42
CA VAL A 93 8.96 -5.56 6.69
C VAL A 93 8.84 -5.84 5.20
N ARG A 94 9.80 -6.57 4.63
CA ARG A 94 9.79 -6.96 3.22
C ARG A 94 8.51 -7.71 2.84
N ASP A 95 8.11 -8.67 3.66
CA ASP A 95 6.91 -9.47 3.41
C ASP A 95 5.64 -8.60 3.47
N LEU A 96 5.58 -7.69 4.44
CA LEU A 96 4.42 -6.82 4.61
C LEU A 96 4.33 -5.73 3.52
N VAL A 97 5.46 -5.19 3.05
CA VAL A 97 5.54 -4.31 1.87
C VAL A 97 4.99 -5.03 0.63
N ALA A 98 5.43 -6.27 0.40
CA ALA A 98 4.96 -7.08 -0.73
C ALA A 98 3.46 -7.40 -0.61
N ALA A 99 2.99 -7.75 0.59
CA ALA A 99 1.57 -7.99 0.84
C ALA A 99 0.72 -6.73 0.59
N VAL A 100 1.18 -5.56 1.02
CA VAL A 100 0.52 -4.28 0.74
C VAL A 100 0.45 -4.01 -0.76
N ALA A 101 1.56 -4.13 -1.49
CA ALA A 101 1.57 -3.91 -2.95
C ALA A 101 0.63 -4.88 -3.69
N GLU A 102 0.59 -6.16 -3.30
CA GLU A 102 -0.32 -7.14 -3.90
C GLU A 102 -1.78 -6.88 -3.54
N THR A 103 -2.07 -6.41 -2.32
CA THR A 103 -3.42 -5.97 -1.95
C THR A 103 -3.86 -4.81 -2.83
N GLU A 104 -3.02 -3.77 -2.98
CA GLU A 104 -3.31 -2.63 -3.85
C GLU A 104 -3.55 -3.10 -5.29
N ARG A 105 -2.69 -3.96 -5.84
CA ARG A 105 -2.85 -4.50 -7.19
C ARG A 105 -4.22 -5.16 -7.42
N ARG A 106 -4.78 -5.84 -6.41
CA ARG A 106 -6.07 -6.54 -6.51
C ARG A 106 -7.29 -5.67 -6.24
N THR A 107 -7.12 -4.65 -5.40
CA THR A 107 -8.24 -3.91 -4.82
C THR A 107 -8.41 -2.54 -5.47
N ARG A 108 -7.34 -1.90 -5.95
CA ARG A 108 -7.39 -0.55 -6.49
C ARG A 108 -8.39 -0.38 -7.63
N GLN A 109 -8.48 -1.35 -8.54
CA GLN A 109 -9.44 -1.35 -9.65
C GLN A 109 -10.91 -1.38 -9.21
N GLN A 110 -11.19 -1.71 -7.95
CA GLN A 110 -12.54 -1.75 -7.40
C GLN A 110 -13.00 -0.37 -6.90
N SER A 111 -12.11 0.63 -6.89
CA SER A 111 -12.45 1.98 -6.47
C SER A 111 -13.32 2.70 -7.51
N GLU A 112 -14.21 3.58 -7.03
CA GLU A 112 -15.06 4.44 -7.85
C GLU A 112 -14.67 5.93 -7.69
N TRP A 113 -13.37 6.19 -7.52
CA TRP A 113 -12.81 7.53 -7.33
C TRP A 113 -13.13 8.44 -8.54
N PHE A 114 -14.08 9.34 -8.34
CA PHE A 114 -14.66 10.16 -9.42
C PHE A 114 -15.10 9.32 -10.64
N GLY A 115 -15.69 8.15 -10.40
CA GLY A 115 -16.15 7.23 -11.44
C GLY A 115 -15.05 6.51 -12.21
N GLY A 116 -13.81 6.55 -11.70
CA GLY A 116 -12.67 5.81 -12.21
C GLY A 116 -11.85 5.21 -11.07
N MET A 117 -10.65 4.72 -11.38
CA MET A 117 -9.78 4.15 -10.36
C MET A 117 -8.98 5.24 -9.64
N ASP A 118 -8.85 5.09 -8.33
CA ASP A 118 -8.03 5.92 -7.46
C ASP A 118 -6.54 5.71 -7.76
N VAL A 119 -5.90 6.76 -8.24
CA VAL A 119 -4.45 6.82 -8.47
C VAL A 119 -3.81 8.01 -7.74
N HIS A 120 -4.57 8.61 -6.83
CA HIS A 120 -4.22 9.84 -6.15
C HIS A 120 -3.72 9.59 -4.73
N HIS A 121 -4.36 8.69 -3.98
CA HIS A 121 -3.94 8.37 -2.61
C HIS A 121 -2.76 7.40 -2.60
N ILE A 122 -1.54 7.92 -2.65
CA ILE A 122 -0.32 7.13 -2.90
C ILE A 122 0.75 7.29 -1.82
N PHE A 123 0.53 8.10 -0.79
CA PHE A 123 1.47 8.24 0.32
C PHE A 123 1.10 7.34 1.48
N PHE A 124 1.98 6.46 1.91
CA PHE A 124 1.68 5.47 2.95
C PHE A 124 1.48 6.13 4.32
N GLU A 125 0.39 5.79 5.01
CA GLU A 125 0.04 6.35 6.33
C GLU A 125 -0.04 5.29 7.45
N GLY A 126 0.25 4.03 7.12
CA GLY A 126 0.23 2.92 8.08
C GLY A 126 -0.87 1.91 7.82
N ILE A 127 -0.91 0.88 8.69
CA ILE A 127 -1.98 -0.10 8.74
C ILE A 127 -2.56 -0.23 10.14
N GLU A 128 -3.84 -0.53 10.25
CA GLU A 128 -4.53 -0.75 11.53
C GLU A 128 -5.47 -1.96 11.45
N GLU A 129 -5.57 -2.72 12.53
CA GLU A 129 -6.53 -3.82 12.65
C GLU A 129 -7.93 -3.27 12.89
N ASP A 130 -8.88 -3.70 12.06
CA ASP A 130 -10.30 -3.39 12.16
C ASP A 130 -11.01 -4.43 13.05
N VAL A 131 -12.26 -4.15 13.43
CA VAL A 131 -13.06 -4.98 14.35
C VAL A 131 -13.34 -6.40 13.84
N ASP A 132 -13.23 -6.62 12.53
CA ASP A 132 -13.39 -7.92 11.87
C ASP A 132 -12.08 -8.72 11.74
N GLY A 133 -10.96 -8.18 12.23
CA GLY A 133 -9.63 -8.77 12.18
C GLY A 133 -8.92 -8.59 10.84
N ALA A 134 -9.51 -7.85 9.88
CA ALA A 134 -8.78 -7.39 8.71
C ALA A 134 -7.91 -6.17 9.07
N TRP A 135 -6.80 -6.00 8.37
CA TRP A 135 -5.89 -4.88 8.55
C TRP A 135 -6.08 -3.89 7.41
N THR A 136 -6.56 -2.69 7.71
CA THR A 136 -6.79 -1.63 6.72
C THR A 136 -5.49 -0.88 6.45
N VAL A 137 -5.16 -0.72 5.16
CA VAL A 137 -4.05 0.11 4.68
C VAL A 137 -4.55 1.52 4.43
N TYR A 138 -3.87 2.52 5.01
CA TYR A 138 -4.20 3.93 4.84
C TYR A 138 -3.22 4.61 3.90
N TRP A 139 -3.78 5.45 3.01
CA TRP A 139 -3.04 6.20 2.01
C TRP A 139 -3.50 7.67 1.98
N GLY A 140 -2.54 8.59 2.00
CA GLY A 140 -2.72 10.02 1.86
C GLY A 140 -2.53 10.51 0.41
N SER A 141 -2.95 11.76 0.17
CA SER A 141 -2.85 12.48 -1.12
C SER A 141 -1.72 13.49 -1.18
#